data_AF-A0A2S9FB88-F1
#
_entry.id   AF-A0A2S9FB88-F1
#
_cell.length_a   1.000
_cell.length_b   1.000
_cell.length_c   1.000
_cell.angle_alpha   90.00
_cell.angle_beta   90.00
_cell.angle_gamma   90.00
#
_symmetry.space_group_name_H-M   'P 1'
#
loop_
_entity.id
_entity.type
_entity.pdbx_description
1 polymer ?
#
loop_
_entity_poly.entity_id
_entity_poly.type
_entity_poly.pdbx_seq_one_letter_code
_entity_poly.pdbx_strand_id
1 'polypeptide(L)'
;MAPIEDYALLGDLQTAALVGRDGSIDWLCLPNFDSPACFAALLGGDEAGSWRLGPSAAGAASRRRYRGDTLILETEWDTPEGTVRLIDYMPPRGGHADVVRIVEGVSGRVPMRMALRLRFDYGH
;
A
#
# COMPACT_ATOMS: atom_id res chain seq x y z
N MET A 1 2.56 9.86 -12.00
CA MET A 1 2.84 10.10 -10.58
C MET A 1 1.58 10.67 -9.94
N ALA A 2 1.08 10.07 -8.86
CA ALA A 2 -0.09 10.60 -8.16
C ALA A 2 0.28 11.83 -7.32
N PRO A 3 -0.63 12.81 -7.18
CA PRO A 3 -0.49 13.90 -6.20
C PRO A 3 -0.23 13.40 -4.78
N ILE A 4 0.49 14.18 -3.96
CA ILE A 4 0.87 13.75 -2.60
C ILE A 4 -0.35 13.56 -1.69
N GLU A 5 -1.40 14.36 -1.90
CA GLU A 5 -2.68 14.28 -1.19
C GLU A 5 -3.47 12.99 -1.46
N ASP A 6 -3.05 12.20 -2.46
CA ASP A 6 -3.68 10.92 -2.78
C ASP A 6 -3.15 9.77 -1.91
N TYR A 7 -2.00 9.96 -1.25
CA TYR A 7 -1.37 8.93 -0.45
C TYR A 7 -1.97 8.85 0.96
N ALA A 8 -2.25 7.64 1.41
CA ALA A 8 -2.50 7.34 2.82
C ALA A 8 -1.19 6.97 3.51
N LEU A 9 -1.14 7.22 4.81
CA LEU A 9 -0.01 6.92 5.68
C LEU A 9 -0.32 5.66 6.49
N LEU A 10 0.60 4.71 6.50
CA LEU A 10 0.68 3.64 7.51
C LEU A 10 1.88 3.91 8.41
N GLY A 11 1.88 3.39 9.64
CA GLY A 11 3.06 3.48 10.50
C GLY A 11 3.02 2.54 11.69
N ASP A 12 4.21 2.13 12.14
CA ASP A 12 4.44 1.23 13.28
C ASP A 12 5.13 1.92 14.46
N LEU A 13 5.08 3.26 14.50
CA LEU A 13 5.77 4.16 15.43
C LEU A 13 7.29 4.34 15.18
N GLN A 14 7.88 3.62 14.24
CA GLN A 14 9.33 3.68 13.96
C GLN A 14 9.65 3.94 12.48
N THR A 15 8.70 3.69 11.59
CA THR A 15 8.73 4.11 10.19
C THR A 15 7.30 4.32 9.65
N ALA A 16 7.19 4.69 8.37
CA ALA A 16 5.92 4.86 7.69
C ALA A 16 5.97 4.42 6.22
N ALA A 17 4.80 3.99 5.73
CA ALA A 17 4.57 3.67 4.33
C ALA A 17 3.57 4.65 3.71
N LEU A 18 3.75 4.99 2.42
CA LEU A 18 2.78 5.78 1.66
C LEU A 18 2.05 4.92 0.64
N VAL A 19 0.72 4.89 0.75
CA VAL A 19 -0.18 4.02 -0.04
C VAL A 19 -1.00 4.84 -1.02
N GLY A 20 -0.81 4.61 -2.31
CA GLY A 20 -1.56 5.21 -3.41
C GLY A 20 -3.01 4.70 -3.48
N ARG A 21 -3.84 5.38 -4.27
CA ARG A 21 -5.25 4.98 -4.47
C ARG A 21 -5.43 3.71 -5.28
N ASP A 22 -4.40 3.26 -5.99
CA ASP A 22 -4.40 2.02 -6.78
C ASP A 22 -3.92 0.80 -5.98
N GLY A 23 -3.71 0.96 -4.66
CA GLY A 23 -3.21 -0.08 -3.77
C GLY A 23 -1.69 -0.27 -3.86
N SER A 24 -0.94 0.65 -4.46
CA SER A 24 0.51 0.63 -4.43
C SER A 24 1.09 1.24 -3.15
N ILE A 25 2.09 0.59 -2.56
CA ILE A 25 2.99 1.22 -1.59
C ILE A 25 4.19 1.73 -2.38
N ASP A 26 4.27 3.06 -2.54
CA ASP A 26 5.27 3.71 -3.41
C ASP A 26 6.43 4.33 -2.63
N TRP A 27 6.31 4.40 -1.30
CA TRP A 27 7.38 4.81 -0.41
C TRP A 27 7.38 3.97 0.85
N LEU A 28 8.54 3.43 1.21
CA LEU A 28 8.77 2.74 2.48
C LEU A 28 10.26 2.67 2.79
N CYS A 29 10.63 3.20 3.96
CA CYS A 29 11.95 3.03 4.56
C CYS A 29 11.89 1.94 5.63
N LEU A 30 12.79 0.96 5.57
CA LEU A 30 12.92 -0.06 6.60
C LEU A 30 14.38 -0.17 7.06
N PRO A 31 14.65 -0.37 8.37
CA PRO A 31 13.66 -0.44 9.44
C PRO A 31 13.21 0.92 9.96
N ASN A 32 13.90 2.03 9.72
CA ASN A 32 13.56 3.31 10.37
C ASN A 32 13.23 4.41 9.36
N PHE A 33 12.66 5.52 9.82
CA PHE A 33 12.36 6.69 8.98
C PHE A 33 13.55 7.20 8.15
N ASP A 34 14.77 7.06 8.69
CA ASP A 34 16.03 7.51 8.08
C ASP A 34 16.78 6.39 7.34
N SER A 35 16.22 5.18 7.28
CA SER A 35 16.83 4.07 6.55
C SER A 35 16.65 4.24 5.05
N PRO A 36 17.56 3.67 4.22
CA PRO A 36 17.37 3.66 2.78
C PRO A 36 16.03 3.04 2.39
N ALA A 37 15.35 3.67 1.43
CA ALA A 37 14.04 3.22 1.00
C ALA A 37 14.14 1.90 0.23
N CYS A 38 13.28 0.92 0.57
CA CYS A 38 13.11 -0.32 -0.20
C CYS A 38 12.03 -0.20 -1.29
N PHE A 39 11.19 0.85 -1.17
CA PHE A 39 10.28 1.35 -2.20
C PHE A 39 10.46 2.85 -2.33
N ALA A 40 10.71 3.34 -3.53
CA ALA A 40 10.99 4.74 -3.83
C ALA A 40 10.27 5.23 -5.10
N ALA A 41 9.26 4.50 -5.58
CA ALA A 41 8.49 4.86 -6.78
C ALA A 41 7.82 6.25 -6.72
N LEU A 42 7.55 6.78 -5.52
CA LEU A 42 7.05 8.14 -5.34
C LEU A 42 7.95 9.21 -5.99
N LEU A 43 9.27 8.98 -5.99
CA LEU A 43 10.25 9.94 -6.54
C LEU A 43 11.01 9.37 -7.75
N GLY A 44 11.26 8.06 -7.78
CA GLY A 44 12.04 7.39 -8.83
C GLY A 44 11.20 6.66 -9.89
N GLY A 45 9.86 6.73 -9.81
CA GLY A 45 8.94 6.06 -10.74
C GLY A 45 8.94 4.53 -10.63
N ASP A 46 8.29 3.86 -11.58
CA ASP A 46 7.96 2.41 -11.52
C ASP A 46 9.18 1.46 -11.38
N GLU A 47 10.38 1.96 -11.68
CA GLU A 47 11.63 1.20 -11.59
C GLU A 47 12.26 1.25 -10.19
N ALA A 48 11.91 2.27 -9.38
CA ALA A 48 12.48 2.53 -8.05
C ALA A 48 11.79 1.74 -6.91
N GLY A 49 11.10 0.66 -7.26
CA GLY A 49 10.51 -0.28 -6.31
C GLY A 49 9.18 0.18 -5.72
N SER A 50 8.25 -0.75 -5.63
CA SER A 50 6.91 -0.56 -5.05
C SER A 50 6.26 -1.91 -4.72
N TRP A 51 5.16 -1.86 -3.98
CA TRP A 51 4.31 -3.02 -3.76
C TRP A 51 2.86 -2.71 -4.10
N ARG A 52 2.41 -3.16 -5.27
CA ARG A 52 1.02 -3.01 -5.71
C ARG A 52 0.20 -4.25 -5.43
N LEU A 53 -0.98 -4.06 -4.86
CA LEU A 53 -1.98 -5.10 -4.64
C LEU A 53 -3.38 -4.51 -4.85
N GLY A 54 -4.16 -5.09 -5.75
CA GLY A 54 -5.50 -4.59 -6.10
C GLY A 54 -6.14 -5.40 -7.23
N PRO A 55 -7.33 -5.02 -7.72
CA PRO A 55 -7.96 -5.69 -8.85
C PRO A 55 -7.10 -5.61 -10.12
N SER A 56 -7.05 -6.69 -10.91
CA SER A 56 -6.16 -6.83 -12.08
C SER A 56 -6.37 -5.78 -13.17
N ALA A 57 -7.58 -5.22 -13.28
CA ALA A 57 -7.98 -4.25 -14.30
C ALA A 57 -8.37 -2.89 -13.69
N ALA A 58 -8.00 -2.59 -12.44
CA ALA A 58 -8.43 -1.38 -11.75
C ALA A 58 -7.36 -0.27 -11.74
N GLY A 59 -7.85 0.97 -11.89
CA GLY A 59 -7.14 2.19 -11.52
C GLY A 59 -7.34 2.52 -10.05
N ALA A 60 -7.68 3.78 -9.75
CA ALA A 60 -7.93 4.24 -8.39
C ALA A 60 -9.14 3.53 -7.74
N ALA A 61 -9.05 3.32 -6.44
CA ALA A 61 -10.12 2.78 -5.61
C ALA A 61 -11.36 3.67 -5.59
N SER A 62 -12.54 3.04 -5.47
CA SER A 62 -13.83 3.72 -5.38
C SER A 62 -13.94 4.53 -4.09
N ARG A 63 -13.39 4.01 -2.98
CA ARG A 63 -13.38 4.67 -1.68
C ARG A 63 -12.25 4.16 -0.80
N ARG A 64 -11.88 5.00 0.16
CA ARG A 64 -10.87 4.70 1.19
C ARG A 64 -11.30 5.29 2.53
N ARG A 65 -10.94 4.62 3.61
CA ARG A 65 -11.06 5.15 4.97
C ARG A 65 -10.03 4.51 5.88
N TYR A 66 -9.67 5.20 6.96
CA TYR A 66 -9.09 4.53 8.11
C TYR A 66 -10.19 3.87 8.94
N ARG A 67 -9.87 2.74 9.58
CA ARG A 67 -10.78 2.07 10.49
C ARG A 67 -10.84 2.83 11.82
N GLY A 68 -11.84 3.71 11.96
CA GLY A 68 -11.95 4.59 13.12
C GLY A 68 -10.71 5.48 13.27
N ASP A 69 -10.28 5.72 14.50
CA ASP A 69 -9.12 6.55 14.83
C ASP A 69 -7.81 5.74 14.82
N THR A 70 -7.56 4.99 13.76
CA THR A 70 -6.37 4.13 13.62
C THR A 70 -5.63 4.38 12.31
N LEU A 71 -4.43 3.81 12.15
CA LEU A 71 -3.70 3.76 10.87
C LEU A 71 -3.96 2.45 10.10
N ILE A 72 -5.09 1.78 10.35
CA ILE A 72 -5.53 0.63 9.55
C ILE A 72 -6.32 1.17 8.36
N LEU A 73 -5.75 1.08 7.16
CA LEU A 73 -6.34 1.59 5.93
C LEU A 73 -7.22 0.53 5.27
N GLU A 74 -8.47 0.89 4.98
CA GLU A 74 -9.38 0.10 4.16
C GLU A 74 -9.53 0.78 2.79
N THR A 75 -9.11 0.08 1.74
CA THR A 75 -9.21 0.52 0.34
C THR A 75 -10.18 -0.40 -0.39
N GLU A 76 -11.27 0.15 -0.95
CA GLU A 76 -12.33 -0.66 -1.58
C GLU A 76 -12.50 -0.32 -3.05
N TRP A 77 -12.64 -1.36 -3.87
CA TRP A 77 -13.00 -1.26 -5.28
C TRP A 77 -14.34 -1.95 -5.50
N ASP A 78 -15.24 -1.23 -6.16
CA ASP A 78 -16.45 -1.81 -6.75
C ASP A 78 -16.17 -2.05 -8.24
N THR A 79 -16.26 -3.30 -8.67
CA THR A 79 -16.13 -3.70 -10.09
C THR A 79 -17.47 -4.21 -10.59
N PRO A 80 -17.67 -4.34 -11.91
CA PRO A 80 -18.90 -4.92 -12.46
C PRO A 80 -19.20 -6.35 -11.94
N GLU A 81 -18.17 -7.10 -11.55
CA GLU A 81 -18.26 -8.50 -11.12
C GLU A 81 -18.25 -8.70 -9.59
N GLY A 82 -18.00 -7.65 -8.81
CA GLY A 82 -17.99 -7.73 -7.35
C GLY A 82 -17.27 -6.59 -6.65
N THR A 83 -17.19 -6.68 -5.32
CA THR A 83 -16.47 -5.72 -4.47
C THR A 83 -15.35 -6.42 -3.72
N VAL A 84 -14.19 -5.79 -3.64
CA VAL A 84 -13.04 -6.24 -2.85
C VAL A 84 -12.54 -5.12 -1.96
N ARG A 85 -12.09 -5.47 -0.75
CA ARG A 85 -11.45 -4.58 0.20
C ARG A 85 -10.01 -5.04 0.43
N LEU A 86 -9.07 -4.11 0.36
CA LEU A 86 -7.71 -4.30 0.82
C LEU A 86 -7.58 -3.59 2.18
N ILE A 87 -7.11 -4.35 3.17
CA ILE A 87 -6.84 -3.84 4.51
C ILE A 87 -5.32 -3.82 4.70
N ASP A 88 -4.75 -2.61 4.78
CA ASP A 88 -3.32 -2.40 4.94
C ASP A 88 -3.03 -1.80 6.33
N TYR A 89 -2.05 -2.34 7.05
CA TYR A 89 -1.58 -1.77 8.31
C TYR A 89 -0.16 -2.21 8.65
N MET A 90 0.46 -1.49 9.59
CA MET A 90 1.75 -1.85 10.18
C MET A 90 1.55 -2.02 11.69
N PRO A 91 1.66 -3.24 12.26
CA PRO A 91 1.52 -3.44 13.69
C PRO A 91 2.72 -2.85 14.45
N PRO A 92 2.56 -2.45 15.73
CA PRO A 92 3.69 -2.15 16.59
C PRO A 92 4.68 -3.32 16.62
N ARG A 93 5.97 -3.03 16.52
CA ARG A 93 7.00 -4.06 16.37
C ARG A 93 7.12 -4.96 17.59
N GLY A 94 7.21 -6.27 17.35
CA GLY A 94 7.70 -7.24 18.32
C GLY A 94 9.20 -7.54 18.19
N GLY A 95 9.75 -7.45 16.97
CA GLY A 95 11.16 -7.74 16.67
C GLY A 95 11.57 -7.43 15.22
N HIS A 96 10.62 -7.41 14.29
CA HIS A 96 10.80 -6.99 12.90
C HIS A 96 9.84 -5.87 12.55
N ALA A 97 10.11 -5.18 11.44
CA ALA A 97 9.17 -4.25 10.83
C ALA A 97 8.24 -5.05 9.90
N ASP A 98 6.93 -4.88 10.07
CA ASP A 98 5.92 -5.66 9.37
C ASP A 98 4.97 -4.74 8.60
N VAL A 99 4.66 -5.14 7.36
CA VAL A 99 3.58 -4.57 6.56
C VAL A 99 2.58 -5.69 6.29
N VAL A 100 1.37 -5.56 6.82
CA VAL A 100 0.31 -6.56 6.68
C VAL A 100 -0.72 -6.04 5.68
N ARG A 101 -1.00 -6.87 4.68
CA ARG A 101 -1.95 -6.58 3.59
C ARG A 101 -2.94 -7.72 3.46
N ILE A 102 -4.21 -7.48 3.75
CA ILE A 102 -5.27 -8.50 3.76
C ILE A 102 -6.27 -8.20 2.64
N VAL A 103 -6.48 -9.16 1.74
CA VAL A 103 -7.53 -9.09 0.72
C VAL A 103 -8.80 -9.72 1.27
N GLU A 104 -9.86 -8.94 1.37
CA GLU A 104 -11.19 -9.37 1.77
C GLU A 104 -12.15 -9.28 0.57
N GLY A 105 -12.67 -10.42 0.12
CA GLY A 105 -13.75 -10.47 -0.86
C GLY A 105 -15.07 -10.06 -0.20
N VAL A 106 -15.62 -8.91 -0.59
CA VAL A 106 -16.86 -8.38 0.00
C VAL A 106 -18.09 -8.96 -0.71
N SER A 107 -18.06 -9.02 -2.04
CA SER A 107 -19.12 -9.62 -2.84
C SER A 107 -18.60 -10.06 -4.21
N GLY A 108 -19.30 -11.00 -4.85
CA GLY A 108 -19.00 -11.43 -6.22
C GLY A 108 -17.61 -12.05 -6.37
N ARG A 109 -16.98 -11.85 -7.53
CA ARG A 109 -15.64 -12.37 -7.83
C ARG A 109 -14.81 -11.30 -8.53
N VAL A 110 -13.76 -10.85 -7.85
CA VAL A 110 -12.83 -9.84 -8.38
C VAL A 110 -11.48 -10.48 -8.67
N PRO A 111 -10.99 -10.50 -9.93
CA PRO A 111 -9.63 -10.92 -10.25
C PRO A 111 -8.62 -9.95 -9.63
N MET A 112 -7.68 -10.47 -8.85
CA MET A 112 -6.66 -9.69 -8.16
C MET A 112 -5.28 -9.85 -8.80
N ARG A 113 -4.46 -8.80 -8.69
CA ARG A 113 -3.05 -8.82 -9.09
C ARG A 113 -2.18 -8.26 -7.97
N MET A 114 -1.04 -8.91 -7.76
CA MET A 114 0.04 -8.41 -6.91
C MET A 114 1.30 -8.24 -7.75
N ALA A 115 2.02 -7.15 -7.53
CA ALA A 115 3.37 -6.95 -8.00
C ALA A 115 4.21 -6.39 -6.85
N LEU A 116 5.23 -7.13 -6.43
CA LEU A 116 6.21 -6.70 -5.43
C LEU A 116 7.55 -6.51 -6.14
N ARG A 117 8.07 -5.29 -6.10
CA ARG A 117 9.37 -4.91 -6.66
C ARG A 117 10.20 -4.29 -5.55
N LEU A 118 11.02 -5.10 -4.90
CA LEU A 118 11.98 -4.59 -3.91
C LEU A 118 13.16 -3.96 -4.64
N ARG A 119 13.48 -2.72 -4.29
CA ARG A 119 14.68 -2.02 -4.73
C ARG A 119 15.27 -1.29 -3.53
N PHE A 120 16.39 -1.80 -3.04
CA PHE A 120 17.08 -1.22 -1.89
C PHE A 120 17.79 0.08 -2.29
N ASP A 121 18.37 0.76 -1.31
CA ASP A 121 19.20 1.94 -1.54
C ASP A 121 18.53 3.01 -2.41
N TYR A 122 17.24 3.29 -2.15
CA TYR A 122 16.44 4.29 -2.85
C TYR A 122 16.13 4.00 -4.32
N GLY A 123 16.26 2.74 -4.76
CA GLY A 123 15.96 2.36 -6.15
C GLY A 123 17.19 2.19 -7.04
N HIS A 124 18.41 2.28 -6.50
CA HIS A 124 19.67 2.16 -7.23
C HIS A 124 20.15 0.72 -7.43
#